data_AF-A0A972JV93-F1
#
_entry.id   AF-A0A972JV93-F1
#
_cell.length_a   1.000
_cell.length_b   1.000
_cell.length_c   1.000
_cell.angle_alpha   90.00
_cell.angle_beta   90.00
_cell.angle_gamma   90.00
#
_symmetry.space_group_name_H-M   'P 1'
#
loop_
_entity.id
_entity.type
_entity.pdbx_description
1 polymer ?
#
loop_
_entity_poly.entity_id
_entity_poly.type
_entity_poly.pdbx_seq_one_letter_code
_entity_poly.pdbx_strand_id
1 'polypeptide(L)'
;AANLTLEDTGQGPVLLYPVKTARFTQPFFRVPDESVVFLFSILRTAPSKEVAEQMVADNRELFERNRDLGGYRYAIGAVPFSRSDWRQHFGRVWRAFRDAKWRYDPDNVLTPGQGIFRGH
;
A
#
# COMPACT_ATOMS: atom_id res chain seq x y z
N ALA A 1 -26.29 4.72 -1.87
CA ALA A 1 -26.17 3.25 -1.77
C ALA A 1 -24.79 2.84 -2.27
N ALA A 2 -24.23 1.73 -1.77
CA ALA A 2 -23.01 1.18 -2.37
C ALA A 2 -23.39 0.50 -3.69
N ASN A 3 -22.82 0.94 -4.81
CA ASN A 3 -23.13 0.45 -6.16
C ASN A 3 -22.10 -0.57 -6.68
N LEU A 4 -21.37 -1.24 -5.77
CA LEU A 4 -20.36 -2.23 -6.14
C LEU A 4 -20.99 -3.59 -6.44
N THR A 5 -20.42 -4.29 -7.41
CA THR A 5 -20.83 -5.60 -7.94
C THR A 5 -19.74 -6.65 -7.71
N LEU A 6 -20.03 -7.92 -8.00
CA LEU A 6 -19.01 -8.98 -7.97
C LEU A 6 -17.91 -8.77 -9.03
N GLU A 7 -18.23 -8.11 -10.14
CA GLU A 7 -17.25 -7.80 -11.19
C GLU A 7 -16.14 -6.87 -10.68
N ASP A 8 -16.47 -5.94 -9.80
CA ASP A 8 -15.50 -5.02 -9.18
C ASP A 8 -14.46 -5.74 -8.32
N THR A 9 -14.75 -6.99 -7.91
CA THR A 9 -13.82 -7.87 -7.19
C THR A 9 -12.93 -8.69 -8.13
N GLY A 10 -13.04 -8.51 -9.45
CA GLY A 10 -12.38 -9.36 -10.44
C GLY A 10 -12.78 -10.84 -10.31
N GLN A 11 -13.98 -11.11 -9.77
CA GLN A 11 -14.47 -12.44 -9.37
C GLN A 11 -13.55 -13.19 -8.39
N GLY A 12 -12.65 -12.46 -7.72
CA GLY A 12 -11.69 -12.99 -6.78
C GLY A 12 -12.12 -12.84 -5.33
N PRO A 13 -11.42 -13.51 -4.39
CA PRO A 13 -11.76 -13.42 -2.99
C PRO A 13 -11.49 -12.03 -2.41
N VAL A 14 -12.38 -11.61 -1.51
CA VAL A 14 -12.20 -10.44 -0.65
C VAL A 14 -11.80 -10.92 0.74
N LEU A 15 -10.61 -10.51 1.20
CA LEU A 15 -10.16 -10.77 2.55
C LEU A 15 -10.51 -9.60 3.45
N LEU A 16 -11.15 -9.88 4.57
CA LEU A 16 -11.42 -8.91 5.63
C LEU A 16 -11.27 -9.60 6.99
N TYR A 17 -10.22 -9.26 7.73
CA TYR A 17 -10.03 -9.81 9.08
C TYR A 17 -9.24 -8.87 10.00
N PRO A 18 -9.54 -8.91 11.31
CA PRO A 18 -8.86 -8.07 12.30
C PRO A 18 -7.50 -8.64 12.70
N VAL A 19 -6.57 -7.74 13.02
CA VAL A 19 -5.27 -8.04 13.61
C VAL A 19 -4.99 -7.07 14.75
N LYS A 20 -4.47 -7.56 15.88
CA LYS A 20 -4.04 -6.70 16.99
C LYS A 20 -2.80 -5.91 16.56
N THR A 21 -2.85 -4.59 16.64
CA THR A 21 -1.73 -3.73 16.18
C THR A 21 -0.45 -3.93 16.99
N ALA A 22 -0.57 -4.35 18.25
CA ALA A 22 0.56 -4.73 19.12
C ALA A 22 1.43 -5.88 18.55
N ARG A 23 0.97 -6.61 17.52
CA ARG A 23 1.78 -7.62 16.81
C ARG A 23 2.79 -7.00 15.84
N PHE A 24 2.60 -5.75 15.43
CA PHE A 24 3.49 -5.06 14.48
C PHE A 24 4.56 -4.29 15.25
N THR A 25 5.75 -4.88 15.34
CA THR A 25 6.89 -4.32 16.11
C THR A 25 7.95 -3.65 15.24
N GLN A 26 7.86 -3.80 13.91
CA GLN A 26 8.85 -3.26 13.00
C GLN A 26 8.72 -1.74 12.88
N PRO A 27 9.85 -0.98 12.97
CA PRO A 27 9.81 0.47 13.14
C PRO A 27 9.19 1.22 11.95
N PHE A 28 9.20 0.60 10.77
CA PHE A 28 8.75 1.22 9.53
C PHE A 28 7.44 0.62 9.00
N PHE A 29 6.89 -0.41 9.64
CA PHE A 29 5.56 -0.89 9.27
C PHE A 29 4.50 0.09 9.75
N ARG A 30 3.57 0.46 8.86
CA ARG A 30 2.58 1.51 9.14
C ARG A 30 1.20 0.90 9.32
N VAL A 31 0.57 1.24 10.43
CA VAL A 31 -0.81 0.90 10.77
C VAL A 31 -1.47 2.11 11.45
N PRO A 32 -2.81 2.20 11.47
CA PRO A 32 -3.54 3.21 12.24
C PRO A 32 -3.20 3.14 13.73
N ASP A 33 -3.37 4.25 14.43
CA ASP A 33 -3.17 4.37 15.89
C ASP A 33 -4.40 3.84 16.65
N GLU A 34 -4.69 2.56 16.42
CA GLU A 34 -5.83 1.85 16.98
C GLU A 34 -5.37 0.50 17.55
N SER A 35 -6.12 -0.08 18.50
CA SER A 35 -5.74 -1.37 19.11
C SER A 35 -5.92 -2.58 18.16
N VAL A 36 -6.77 -2.43 17.14
CA VAL A 36 -7.06 -3.41 16.10
C VAL A 36 -7.04 -2.70 14.75
N VAL A 37 -6.40 -3.33 13.77
CA VAL A 37 -6.49 -2.94 12.35
C VAL A 37 -7.13 -4.07 11.57
N PHE A 38 -7.92 -3.75 10.56
CA PHE A 38 -8.43 -4.74 9.62
C PHE A 38 -7.55 -4.79 8.39
N LEU A 39 -7.08 -5.98 8.03
CA LEU A 39 -6.59 -6.21 6.69
C LEU A 39 -7.80 -6.31 5.77
N PHE A 40 -7.84 -5.45 4.76
CA PHE A 40 -8.82 -5.49 3.69
C PHE A 40 -8.09 -5.64 2.36
N SER A 41 -8.42 -6.68 1.59
CA SER A 41 -7.76 -6.96 0.32
C SER A 41 -8.74 -7.52 -0.69
N ILE A 42 -8.71 -7.00 -1.91
CA ILE A 42 -9.49 -7.48 -3.05
C ILE A 42 -8.51 -8.19 -3.98
N LEU A 43 -8.57 -9.53 -4.04
CA LEU A 43 -7.61 -10.36 -4.76
C LEU A 43 -8.07 -10.60 -6.20
N ARG A 44 -7.99 -9.54 -7.01
CA ARG A 44 -8.47 -9.52 -8.40
C ARG A 44 -7.49 -10.20 -9.34
N THR A 45 -8.01 -10.87 -10.36
CA THR A 45 -7.25 -11.36 -11.51
C THR A 45 -7.81 -10.71 -12.78
N ALA A 46 -6.94 -10.10 -13.57
CA ALA A 46 -7.32 -9.46 -14.82
C ALA A 46 -7.21 -10.45 -15.99
N PRO A 47 -8.24 -10.57 -16.86
CA PRO A 47 -8.21 -11.45 -18.02
C PRO A 47 -7.41 -10.89 -19.21
N SER A 48 -7.10 -9.59 -19.20
CA SER A 48 -6.30 -8.93 -20.22
C SER A 48 -5.47 -7.80 -19.63
N LYS A 49 -4.55 -7.26 -20.42
CA LYS A 49 -3.72 -6.11 -20.03
C LYS A 49 -4.56 -4.85 -19.82
N GLU A 50 -5.52 -4.59 -20.69
CA GLU A 50 -6.39 -3.41 -20.66
C GLU A 50 -7.25 -3.43 -19.39
N VAL A 51 -7.78 -4.61 -19.02
CA VAL A 51 -8.51 -4.78 -17.77
C VAL A 51 -7.59 -4.62 -16.56
N ALA A 52 -6.35 -5.09 -16.64
CA ALA A 52 -5.37 -4.90 -15.57
C ALA A 52 -5.06 -3.41 -15.35
N GLU A 53 -4.89 -2.63 -16.42
CA GLU A 53 -4.66 -1.18 -16.35
C GLU A 53 -5.84 -0.45 -15.70
N GLN A 54 -7.07 -0.81 -16.08
CA GLN A 54 -8.28 -0.26 -15.44
C GLN A 54 -8.35 -0.64 -13.94
N MET A 55 -8.13 -1.91 -13.61
CA MET A 55 -8.11 -2.35 -12.20
C MET A 55 -7.05 -1.61 -11.39
N VAL A 56 -5.88 -1.33 -11.95
CA VAL A 56 -4.83 -0.54 -11.28
C VAL A 56 -5.28 0.90 -11.05
N ALA A 57 -6.01 1.51 -11.98
CA ALA A 57 -6.61 2.83 -11.79
C ALA A 57 -7.65 2.82 -10.65
N ASP A 58 -8.55 1.82 -10.62
CA ASP A 58 -9.54 1.69 -9.54
C ASP A 58 -8.88 1.47 -8.18
N ASN A 59 -7.81 0.65 -8.14
CA ASN A 59 -7.01 0.42 -6.93
C ASN A 59 -6.44 1.74 -6.39
N ARG A 60 -6.01 2.66 -7.27
CA ARG A 60 -5.55 3.98 -6.85
C ARG A 60 -6.68 4.76 -6.21
N GLU A 61 -7.86 4.83 -6.82
CA GLU A 61 -9.00 5.56 -6.25
C GLU A 61 -9.45 4.97 -4.90
N LEU A 62 -9.50 3.65 -4.77
CA LEU A 62 -9.81 2.98 -3.50
C LEU A 62 -8.75 3.27 -2.44
N PHE A 63 -7.47 3.26 -2.82
CA PHE A 63 -6.38 3.60 -1.91
C PHE A 63 -6.48 5.05 -1.40
N GLU A 64 -6.75 6.01 -2.29
CA GLU A 64 -6.88 7.43 -1.93
C GLU A 64 -7.99 7.62 -0.89
N ARG A 65 -9.16 7.04 -1.13
CA ARG A 65 -10.28 7.05 -0.17
C ARG A 65 -9.90 6.43 1.17
N ASN A 66 -9.25 5.27 1.16
CA ASN A 66 -8.78 4.62 2.39
C ASN A 66 -7.75 5.49 3.14
N ARG A 67 -6.81 6.11 2.42
CA ARG A 67 -5.80 7.01 3.00
C ARG A 67 -6.44 8.22 3.68
N ASP A 68 -7.42 8.82 3.02
CA ASP A 68 -8.10 10.02 3.52
C ASP A 68 -8.94 9.72 4.77
N LEU A 69 -9.30 8.45 4.97
CA LEU A 69 -9.92 7.92 6.20
C LEU A 69 -8.90 7.46 7.26
N GLY A 70 -7.60 7.71 7.07
CA GLY A 70 -6.54 7.32 8.01
C GLY A 70 -5.99 5.91 7.83
N GLY A 71 -6.40 5.21 6.77
CA GLY A 71 -5.90 3.89 6.41
C GLY A 71 -4.49 3.92 5.80
N TYR A 72 -3.82 2.78 5.87
CA TYR A 72 -2.48 2.59 5.30
C TYR A 72 -2.48 1.54 4.19
N ARG A 73 -1.56 1.70 3.23
CA ARG A 73 -1.28 0.68 2.22
C ARG A 73 -0.46 -0.46 2.83
N TYR A 74 -0.84 -1.69 2.52
CA TYR A 74 0.06 -2.84 2.63
C TYR A 74 0.88 -2.96 1.34
N ALA A 75 2.21 -2.88 1.42
CA ALA A 75 3.14 -2.64 0.31
C ALA A 75 3.31 -3.82 -0.69
N ILE A 76 2.30 -4.67 -0.81
CA ILE A 76 2.19 -5.73 -1.82
C ILE A 76 1.13 -5.41 -2.89
N GLY A 77 0.21 -4.46 -2.63
CA GLY A 77 -0.90 -4.17 -3.54
C GLY A 77 -0.46 -3.44 -4.83
N ALA A 78 -1.16 -3.70 -5.93
CA ALA A 78 -0.95 -3.06 -7.23
C ALA A 78 -1.52 -1.63 -7.24
N VAL A 79 -0.79 -0.71 -6.60
CA VAL A 79 -1.08 0.73 -6.54
C VAL A 79 0.21 1.50 -6.89
N PRO A 80 0.23 2.27 -7.99
CA PRO A 80 1.36 3.14 -8.32
C PRO A 80 1.57 4.15 -7.20
N PHE A 81 2.78 4.18 -6.64
CA PHE A 81 3.16 5.12 -5.59
C PHE A 81 4.28 6.03 -6.08
N SER A 82 4.04 7.33 -5.96
CA SER A 82 5.05 8.36 -6.12
C SER A 82 5.94 8.47 -4.87
N ARG A 83 7.05 9.19 -5.00
CA ARG A 83 7.90 9.52 -3.85
C ARG A 83 7.15 10.36 -2.80
N SER A 84 6.23 11.23 -3.23
CA SER A 84 5.36 11.99 -2.33
C SER A 84 4.40 11.08 -1.56
N ASP A 85 3.81 10.07 -2.21
CA ASP A 85 2.96 9.08 -1.53
C ASP A 85 3.75 8.35 -0.45
N TRP A 86 4.98 7.94 -0.74
CA TRP A 86 5.84 7.30 0.25
C TRP A 86 6.18 8.21 1.44
N ARG A 87 6.51 9.48 1.17
CA ARG A 87 6.75 10.48 2.23
C ARG A 87 5.51 10.64 3.12
N GLN A 88 4.33 10.71 2.53
CA GLN A 88 3.07 10.80 3.27
C GLN A 88 2.79 9.52 4.07
N HIS A 89 2.97 8.34 3.46
CA HIS A 89 2.76 7.03 4.08
C HIS A 89 3.63 6.84 5.33
N PHE A 90 4.93 7.11 5.24
CA PHE A 90 5.84 7.00 6.37
C PHE A 90 5.68 8.16 7.37
N GLY A 91 5.23 9.34 6.92
CA GLY A 91 4.95 10.48 7.76
C GLY A 91 6.11 10.81 8.70
N ARG A 92 5.84 10.77 10.01
CA ARG A 92 6.82 11.11 11.07
C ARG A 92 8.09 10.26 11.03
N VAL A 93 8.04 9.02 10.56
CA VAL A 93 9.21 8.12 10.51
C VAL A 93 9.98 8.20 9.18
N TRP A 94 9.55 9.02 8.22
CA TRP A 94 10.21 9.15 6.91
C TRP A 94 11.70 9.49 7.02
N ARG A 95 12.07 10.41 7.92
CA ARG A 95 13.47 10.80 8.11
C ARG A 95 14.32 9.61 8.56
N ALA A 96 13.87 8.88 9.58
CA ALA A 96 14.56 7.69 10.08
C ALA A 96 14.66 6.60 9.00
N PHE A 97 13.61 6.40 8.21
CA PHE A 97 13.61 5.45 7.10
C PHE A 97 14.65 5.82 6.02
N ARG A 98 14.71 7.10 5.63
CA ARG A 98 15.71 7.59 4.68
C ARG A 98 17.13 7.48 5.23
N ASP A 99 17.34 7.83 6.49
CA ASP A 99 18.66 7.77 7.11
C ASP A 99 19.14 6.31 7.22
N ALA A 100 18.23 5.35 7.47
CA ALA A 100 18.52 3.93 7.38
C ALA A 100 18.85 3.49 5.94
N LYS A 101 18.08 3.94 4.93
CA LYS A 101 18.38 3.65 3.52
C LYS A 101 19.81 4.11 3.16
N TRP A 102 20.19 5.33 3.53
CA TRP A 102 21.51 5.87 3.23
C TRP A 102 22.65 5.09 3.92
N ARG A 103 22.41 4.62 5.15
CA ARG A 103 23.39 3.81 5.89
C ARG A 103 23.59 2.42 5.29
N TYR A 104 22.51 1.77 4.87
CA TYR A 104 22.53 0.33 4.53
C TYR A 104 22.46 0.03 3.03
N ASP A 105 22.04 1.00 2.20
CA ASP A 105 22.00 0.91 0.74
C ASP A 105 22.23 2.29 0.12
N PRO A 106 23.45 2.86 0.29
CA PRO A 106 23.79 4.21 -0.17
C PRO A 106 23.64 4.38 -1.68
N ASP A 107 23.86 3.30 -2.44
CA ASP A 107 23.82 3.30 -3.92
C ASP A 107 22.41 2.99 -4.47
N ASN A 108 21.41 2.80 -3.61
CA ASN A 108 20.02 2.51 -3.96
C ASN A 108 19.84 1.25 -4.84
N VAL A 109 20.65 0.22 -4.60
CA VAL A 109 20.62 -1.04 -5.37
C VAL A 109 19.47 -1.93 -4.94
N LEU A 110 19.09 -1.89 -3.67
CA LEU A 110 18.10 -2.81 -3.12
C LEU A 110 16.67 -2.33 -3.43
N THR A 111 15.90 -3.21 -4.07
CA THR A 111 14.44 -3.08 -4.31
C THR A 111 14.00 -1.82 -5.09
N PRO A 112 14.64 -1.49 -6.24
CA PRO A 112 14.32 -0.28 -7.01
C PRO A 112 12.87 -0.24 -7.51
N GLY A 113 12.24 -1.40 -7.72
CA GLY A 113 10.86 -1.53 -8.17
C GLY A 113 9.81 -0.92 -7.24
N GLN A 114 10.13 -0.69 -5.95
CA GLN A 114 9.22 0.00 -5.02
C GLN A 114 9.13 1.51 -5.30
N GLY A 115 10.11 2.08 -6.01
CA GLY A 115 10.11 3.49 -6.40
C GLY A 115 10.24 4.49 -5.25
N ILE A 116 10.64 4.04 -4.06
CA ILE A 116 10.81 4.90 -2.87
C ILE A 116 12.05 5.80 -3.02
N PHE A 117 13.15 5.17 -3.41
CA PHE A 117 14.42 5.80 -3.73
C PHE A 117 14.85 5.29 -5.10
N ARG A 118 15.33 6.18 -5.97
CA ARG A 118 15.87 5.83 -7.28
C ARG A 118 17.37 6.02 -7.23
N GLY A 119 18.11 5.09 -7.85
CA GLY A 119 19.53 5.28 -8.14
C GLY A 119 19.75 6.48 -9.06
N HIS A 120 20.98 6.95 -9.09
CA HIS A 120 21.44 7.91 -10.08
C HIS A 120 21.42 7.31 -11.48
#